data_AF-A0A4S2K9Q9-F1
#
_entry.id   AF-A0A4S2K9Q9-F1
#
_cell.length_a   1.000
_cell.length_b   1.000
_cell.length_c   1.000
_cell.angle_alpha   90.00
_cell.angle_beta   90.00
_cell.angle_gamma   90.00
#
_symmetry.space_group_name_H-M   'P 1'
#
loop_
_entity.id
_entity.type
_entity.pdbx_description
1 polymer ?
#
loop_
_entity_poly.entity_id
_entity_poly.type
_entity_poly.pdbx_seq_one_letter_code
_entity_poly.pdbx_strand_id
1 'polypeptide(L)'
;MDSILYRINQQLTSSHFIANAYDNFIGADSTGITKLRIERYLSTLEALWTRFNKQHDELLMTIAGLAIEERLAALSHSYFSEQIQSETHVCYLAVVEQLKALLVAERPSIADSSLNTSLDRPIVESSVLTQSLDRPIVASSSSSQFLEQPVAVSSSSTQAQTTENLVTNNFQSVHARLPYIKIPHFDGDPTKWLSFRDLFSSLVLDKKHLTDVEKLQYLKTSLTDTAAHLIENTTLTSENLTREWNSLLSFYDNPINNTIESCRNRTGHS
;
A
#
# COMPACT_ATOMS: atom_id res chain seq x y z
N MET A 1 28.71 25.60 -23.08
CA MET A 1 28.05 24.47 -22.37
C MET A 1 27.71 24.72 -20.89
N ASP A 2 28.66 24.79 -19.96
CA ASP A 2 28.48 24.52 -18.50
C ASP A 2 27.30 25.22 -17.78
N SER A 3 27.01 26.48 -18.11
CA SER A 3 25.86 27.23 -17.54
C SER A 3 24.50 26.56 -17.82
N ILE A 4 24.38 25.85 -18.95
CA ILE A 4 23.20 25.08 -19.32
C ILE A 4 23.11 23.80 -18.48
N LEU A 5 24.23 23.08 -18.29
CA LEU A 5 24.28 21.91 -17.41
C LEU A 5 23.92 22.29 -15.97
N TYR A 6 24.39 23.43 -15.46
CA TYR A 6 23.98 23.96 -14.16
C TYR A 6 22.47 24.21 -14.08
N ARG A 7 21.87 24.85 -15.10
CA ARG A 7 20.41 25.10 -15.16
C ARG A 7 19.61 23.79 -15.25
N ILE A 8 20.09 22.78 -16.00
CA ILE A 8 19.47 21.44 -16.06
C ILE A 8 19.51 20.76 -14.69
N ASN A 9 20.63 20.78 -13.97
CA ASN A 9 20.73 20.19 -12.62
C ASN A 9 19.79 20.87 -11.60
N GLN A 10 19.61 22.19 -11.70
CA GLN A 10 18.62 22.92 -10.90
C GLN A 10 17.18 22.51 -11.23
N GLN A 11 16.89 22.20 -12.50
CA GLN A 11 15.58 21.67 -12.92
C GLN A 11 15.38 20.23 -12.42
N LEU A 12 16.37 19.33 -12.54
CA LEU A 12 16.29 17.97 -12.01
C LEU A 12 16.06 17.94 -10.49
N THR A 13 16.79 18.80 -9.75
CA THR A 13 16.61 18.96 -8.29
C THR A 13 15.19 19.43 -7.95
N SER A 14 14.64 20.36 -8.73
CA SER A 14 13.28 20.87 -8.54
C SER A 14 12.21 19.83 -8.91
N SER A 15 12.45 19.01 -9.94
CA SER A 15 11.60 17.89 -10.33
C SER A 15 11.53 16.83 -9.22
N HIS A 16 12.69 16.42 -8.67
CA HIS A 16 12.76 15.50 -7.54
C HIS A 16 12.00 16.03 -6.31
N PHE A 17 12.10 17.33 -6.00
CA PHE A 17 11.33 17.92 -4.90
C PHE A 17 9.81 17.84 -5.14
N ILE A 18 9.35 18.12 -6.37
CA ILE A 18 7.93 18.06 -6.74
C ILE A 18 7.41 16.61 -6.72
N ALA A 19 8.17 15.64 -7.22
CA ALA A 19 7.78 14.22 -7.20
C ALA A 19 7.58 13.68 -5.78
N ASN A 20 8.42 14.10 -4.83
CA ASN A 20 8.35 13.68 -3.43
C ASN A 20 7.52 14.64 -2.55
N ALA A 21 6.80 15.60 -3.13
CA ALA A 21 6.12 16.67 -2.36
C ALA A 21 4.98 16.15 -1.47
N TYR A 22 4.31 15.04 -1.83
CA TYR A 22 3.30 14.43 -0.96
C TYR A 22 3.92 13.79 0.29
N ASP A 23 4.95 12.97 0.12
CA ASP A 23 5.64 12.30 1.24
C ASP A 23 6.30 13.33 2.18
N ASN A 24 6.89 14.39 1.60
CA ASN A 24 7.37 15.56 2.34
C ASN A 24 6.24 16.26 3.11
N PHE A 25 5.03 16.39 2.55
CA PHE A 25 3.89 16.97 3.25
C PHE A 25 3.42 16.12 4.45
N ILE A 26 3.36 14.80 4.28
CA ILE A 26 2.92 13.86 5.32
C ILE A 26 3.97 13.74 6.43
N GLY A 27 5.25 13.54 6.08
CA GLY A 27 6.33 13.29 7.03
C GLY A 27 6.79 14.50 7.85
N ALA A 28 6.55 15.73 7.38
CA ALA A 28 7.13 16.94 7.98
C ALA A 28 6.63 17.31 9.39
N ASP A 29 5.50 16.75 9.86
CA ASP A 29 4.97 16.99 11.21
C ASP A 29 3.83 16.01 11.51
N SER A 30 3.81 15.40 12.69
CA SER A 30 2.73 14.49 13.13
C SER A 30 1.51 15.22 13.72
N THR A 31 1.58 16.55 13.88
CA THR A 31 0.41 17.39 14.14
C THR A 31 -0.56 17.28 12.96
N GLY A 32 -1.85 17.01 13.23
CA GLY A 32 -2.75 16.43 12.23
C GLY A 32 -2.81 17.13 10.85
N ILE A 33 -3.09 16.32 9.82
CA ILE A 33 -3.52 16.82 8.51
C ILE A 33 -4.75 17.71 8.75
N THR A 34 -4.61 19.00 8.45
CA THR A 34 -5.63 20.02 8.66
C THR A 34 -5.77 20.85 7.41
N LYS A 35 -7.00 21.25 7.08
CA LYS A 35 -7.30 22.17 5.97
C LYS A 35 -6.27 23.30 5.77
N LEU A 36 -5.97 24.09 6.80
CA LEU A 36 -5.05 25.23 6.69
C LEU A 36 -3.60 24.81 6.36
N ARG A 37 -3.13 23.66 6.87
CA ARG A 37 -1.82 23.09 6.53
C ARG A 37 -1.77 22.70 5.06
N ILE A 38 -2.83 22.06 4.54
CA ILE A 38 -2.95 21.67 3.14
C ILE A 38 -3.01 22.90 2.23
N GLU A 39 -3.87 23.87 2.51
CA GLU A 39 -4.05 25.09 1.69
C GLU A 39 -2.74 25.90 1.58
N ARG A 40 -2.00 26.04 2.69
CA ARG A 40 -0.67 26.68 2.69
C ARG A 40 0.35 25.89 1.85
N TYR A 41 0.32 24.56 1.92
CA TYR A 41 1.26 23.72 1.16
C TYR A 41 0.95 23.71 -0.34
N LEU A 42 -0.34 23.66 -0.73
CA LEU A 42 -0.79 23.80 -2.11
C LEU A 42 -0.30 25.13 -2.73
N SER A 43 -0.47 26.25 -2.02
CA SER A 43 0.04 27.55 -2.48
C SER A 43 1.59 27.59 -2.61
N THR A 44 2.29 26.88 -1.72
CA THR A 44 3.76 26.72 -1.79
C THR A 44 4.16 25.90 -3.02
N LEU A 45 3.44 24.82 -3.30
CA LEU A 45 3.69 23.92 -4.43
C LEU A 45 3.37 24.59 -5.78
N GLU A 46 2.32 25.40 -5.85
CA GLU A 46 1.96 26.24 -7.01
C GLU A 46 3.06 27.29 -7.30
N ALA A 47 3.62 27.93 -6.27
CA ALA A 47 4.74 28.86 -6.43
C ALA A 47 6.02 28.16 -6.92
N LEU A 48 6.29 26.93 -6.44
CA LEU A 48 7.39 26.09 -6.92
C LEU A 48 7.21 25.67 -8.38
N TRP A 49 6.01 25.24 -8.77
CA TRP A 49 5.66 24.88 -10.15
C TRP A 49 5.77 26.07 -11.12
N THR A 50 5.30 27.25 -10.69
CA THR A 50 5.44 28.50 -11.44
C THR A 50 6.91 28.87 -11.67
N ARG A 51 7.74 28.74 -10.63
CA ARG A 51 9.19 28.95 -10.71
C ARG A 51 9.87 27.92 -11.62
N PHE A 52 9.49 26.65 -11.52
CA PHE A 52 10.04 25.56 -12.32
C PHE A 52 9.87 25.81 -13.82
N ASN A 53 8.64 26.11 -14.27
CA ASN A 53 8.36 26.43 -15.67
C ASN A 53 9.11 27.68 -16.14
N LYS A 54 9.12 28.77 -15.37
CA LYS A 54 9.90 29.96 -15.74
C LYS A 54 11.39 29.63 -15.94
N GLN A 55 11.97 28.77 -15.09
CA GLN A 55 13.37 28.34 -15.23
C GLN A 55 13.58 27.41 -16.43
N HIS A 56 12.57 26.62 -16.84
CA HIS A 56 12.56 25.87 -18.10
C HIS A 56 12.52 26.81 -19.32
N ASP A 57 11.65 27.83 -19.30
CA ASP A 57 11.55 28.83 -20.37
C ASP A 57 12.86 29.61 -20.54
N GLU A 58 13.47 30.06 -19.44
CA GLU A 58 14.80 30.69 -19.46
C GLU A 58 15.89 29.75 -20.02
N LEU A 59 15.81 28.46 -19.72
CA LEU A 59 16.73 27.44 -20.22
C LEU A 59 16.55 27.21 -21.74
N LEU A 60 15.31 27.09 -22.23
CA LEU A 60 15.01 27.01 -23.66
C LEU A 60 15.47 28.27 -24.41
N MET A 61 15.23 29.46 -23.87
CA MET A 61 15.70 30.72 -24.46
C MET A 61 17.23 30.79 -24.49
N THR A 62 17.91 30.30 -23.45
CA THR A 62 19.38 30.18 -23.43
C THR A 62 19.89 29.24 -24.53
N ILE A 63 19.26 28.07 -24.69
CA ILE A 63 19.60 27.08 -25.71
C ILE A 63 19.29 27.60 -27.13
N ALA A 64 18.22 28.35 -27.31
CA ALA A 64 17.85 28.99 -28.58
C ALA A 64 18.86 30.06 -29.05
N GLY A 65 19.69 30.59 -28.14
CA GLY A 65 20.81 31.49 -28.45
C GLY A 65 22.11 30.80 -28.89
N LEU A 66 22.24 29.48 -28.74
CA LEU A 66 23.48 28.75 -29.03
C LEU A 66 23.72 28.52 -30.53
N ALA A 67 24.99 28.28 -30.88
CA ALA A 67 25.36 27.66 -32.15
C ALA A 67 24.69 26.28 -32.33
N ILE A 68 24.52 25.83 -33.57
CA ILE A 68 23.73 24.62 -33.90
C ILE A 68 24.28 23.37 -33.21
N GLU A 69 25.61 23.20 -33.17
CA GLU A 69 26.27 22.03 -32.56
C GLU A 69 26.08 22.00 -31.04
N GLU A 70 26.35 23.11 -30.34
CA GLU A 70 26.08 23.23 -28.89
C GLU A 70 24.59 23.05 -28.56
N ARG A 71 23.69 23.54 -29.42
CA ARG A 71 22.25 23.42 -29.26
C ARG A 71 21.79 21.96 -29.35
N LEU A 72 22.31 21.21 -30.32
CA LEU A 72 22.04 19.78 -30.47
C LEU A 72 22.61 18.99 -29.28
N ALA A 73 23.82 19.31 -28.81
CA ALA A 73 24.40 18.70 -27.62
C ALA A 73 23.61 19.00 -26.33
N ALA A 74 23.08 20.23 -26.19
CA ALA A 74 22.21 20.59 -25.07
C ALA A 74 20.87 19.83 -25.10
N LEU A 75 20.26 19.70 -26.28
CA LEU A 75 18.99 18.99 -26.47
C LEU A 75 19.12 17.46 -26.45
N SER A 76 20.33 16.90 -26.54
CA SER A 76 20.57 15.46 -26.36
C SER A 76 20.69 15.01 -24.90
N HIS A 77 20.58 15.92 -23.92
CA HIS A 77 20.61 15.57 -22.50
C HIS A 77 19.31 14.88 -22.08
N SER A 78 19.41 13.88 -21.19
CA SER A 78 18.28 13.13 -20.57
C SER A 78 17.05 13.98 -20.31
N TYR A 79 17.22 15.10 -19.61
CA TYR A 79 16.20 16.11 -19.30
C TYR A 79 15.25 16.47 -20.46
N PHE A 80 15.76 16.54 -21.70
CA PHE A 80 14.95 16.82 -22.89
C PHE A 80 14.45 15.55 -23.59
N SER A 81 15.27 14.49 -23.70
CA SER A 81 14.87 13.24 -24.36
C SER A 81 13.81 12.46 -23.57
N GLU A 82 13.87 12.52 -22.24
CA GLU A 82 12.90 11.96 -21.28
C GLU A 82 11.79 12.96 -20.94
N GLN A 83 11.76 14.12 -21.61
CA GLN A 83 10.69 15.14 -21.50
C GLN A 83 10.38 15.58 -20.06
N ILE A 84 11.40 15.70 -19.20
CA ILE A 84 11.24 15.81 -17.74
C ILE A 84 10.30 16.94 -17.32
N GLN A 85 10.25 18.07 -18.02
CA GLN A 85 9.28 19.15 -17.73
C GLN A 85 7.82 18.68 -17.80
N SER A 86 7.49 17.85 -18.78
CA SER A 86 6.16 17.26 -18.97
C SER A 86 5.87 16.21 -17.90
N GLU A 87 6.86 15.39 -17.55
CA GLU A 87 6.74 14.41 -16.47
C GLU A 87 6.52 15.11 -15.11
N THR A 88 7.32 16.13 -14.77
CA THR A 88 7.14 16.95 -13.57
C THR A 88 5.76 17.60 -13.51
N HIS A 89 5.18 18.00 -14.65
CA HIS A 89 3.81 18.52 -14.70
C HIS A 89 2.78 17.47 -14.26
N VAL A 90 2.91 16.25 -14.77
CA VAL A 90 2.04 15.11 -14.42
C VAL A 90 2.19 14.78 -12.92
N CYS A 91 3.42 14.77 -12.39
CA CYS A 91 3.68 14.59 -10.95
C CYS A 91 3.03 15.71 -10.10
N TYR A 92 3.21 16.98 -10.49
CA TYR A 92 2.64 18.14 -9.82
C TYR A 92 1.11 18.05 -9.75
N LEU A 93 0.44 17.74 -10.86
CA LEU A 93 -1.01 17.61 -10.91
C LEU A 93 -1.51 16.49 -10.00
N ALA A 94 -0.87 15.32 -10.02
CA ALA A 94 -1.25 14.19 -9.18
C ALA A 94 -1.09 14.50 -7.68
N VAL A 95 0.02 15.10 -7.25
CA VAL A 95 0.22 15.54 -5.85
C VAL A 95 -0.80 16.60 -5.45
N VAL A 96 -1.08 17.57 -6.31
CA VAL A 96 -2.12 18.60 -6.07
C VAL A 96 -3.51 17.98 -5.93
N GLU A 97 -3.85 16.96 -6.73
CA GLU A 97 -5.12 16.26 -6.64
C GLU A 97 -5.23 15.41 -5.36
N GLN A 98 -4.17 14.68 -5.00
CA GLN A 98 -4.12 13.87 -3.77
C GLN A 98 -4.23 14.74 -2.51
N LEU A 99 -3.54 15.89 -2.48
CA LEU A 99 -3.67 16.90 -1.40
C LEU A 99 -5.09 17.49 -1.35
N LYS A 100 -5.74 17.73 -2.51
CA LYS A 100 -7.14 18.19 -2.56
C LYS A 100 -8.13 17.12 -2.10
N ALA A 101 -7.85 15.84 -2.32
CA ALA A 101 -8.70 14.74 -1.82
C ALA A 101 -8.78 14.75 -0.27
N LEU A 102 -7.68 15.06 0.42
CA LEU A 102 -7.66 15.22 1.88
C LEU A 102 -8.62 16.34 2.36
N LEU A 103 -8.74 17.45 1.60
CA LEU A 103 -9.70 18.53 1.89
C LEU A 103 -11.16 18.12 1.69
N VAL A 104 -11.43 17.18 0.80
CA VAL A 104 -12.79 16.66 0.53
C VAL A 104 -13.21 15.66 1.61
N ALA A 105 -12.27 14.85 2.11
CA ALA A 105 -12.50 13.89 3.18
C ALA A 105 -12.83 14.55 4.55
N GLU A 106 -12.38 15.79 4.80
CA GLU A 106 -12.59 16.52 6.06
C GLU A 106 -14.02 17.12 6.21
N ARG A 107 -15.02 16.66 5.45
CA ARG A 107 -16.44 17.04 5.60
C ARG A 107 -17.24 16.03 6.43
N PRO A 108 -17.56 16.30 7.70
CA PRO A 108 -18.50 15.48 8.46
C PRO A 108 -19.94 15.64 7.94
N SER A 109 -20.71 14.55 7.99
CA SER A 109 -22.14 14.54 7.69
C SER A 109 -22.94 15.25 8.78
N ILE A 110 -23.51 16.42 8.47
CA ILE A 110 -24.50 17.11 9.30
C ILE A 110 -25.60 17.70 8.40
N ALA A 111 -26.52 16.85 7.95
CA ALA A 111 -27.74 17.25 7.25
C ALA A 111 -28.84 16.16 7.34
N ASP A 112 -29.32 15.85 8.56
CA ASP A 112 -30.75 15.72 8.85
C ASP A 112 -31.02 15.26 10.30
N SER A 113 -31.53 16.16 11.14
CA SER A 113 -32.63 15.89 12.08
C SER A 113 -33.00 17.14 12.90
N SER A 114 -34.31 17.38 12.99
CA SER A 114 -35.01 18.28 13.93
C SER A 114 -34.48 19.71 14.15
N LEU A 115 -35.20 20.67 13.55
CA LEU A 115 -35.54 21.90 14.27
C LEU A 115 -36.16 21.56 15.63
N ASN A 116 -35.89 22.35 16.67
CA ASN A 116 -36.85 22.64 17.75
C ASN A 116 -36.37 23.82 18.61
N THR A 117 -37.15 24.89 18.63
CA THR A 117 -36.93 26.08 19.45
C THR A 117 -37.52 25.92 20.85
N SER A 118 -36.80 26.31 21.91
CA SER A 118 -37.38 27.11 23.00
C SER A 118 -36.33 27.77 23.91
N LEU A 119 -36.81 28.66 24.77
CA LEU A 119 -36.09 29.63 25.58
C LEU A 119 -35.51 29.08 26.91
N ASP A 120 -34.28 29.53 27.19
CA ASP A 120 -33.86 30.29 28.39
C ASP A 120 -33.79 29.64 29.81
N ARG A 121 -32.73 30.07 30.51
CA ARG A 121 -32.36 29.99 31.94
C ARG A 121 -31.81 28.70 32.59
N PRO A 122 -30.95 28.84 33.64
CA PRO A 122 -30.20 27.75 34.29
C PRO A 122 -30.59 27.56 35.78
N ILE A 123 -29.88 26.71 36.55
CA ILE A 123 -29.36 26.94 37.94
C ILE A 123 -28.99 25.63 38.69
N VAL A 124 -27.78 25.60 39.28
CA VAL A 124 -27.29 24.82 40.45
C VAL A 124 -27.00 23.29 40.37
N GLU A 125 -26.04 22.97 41.24
CA GLU A 125 -25.49 21.73 41.83
C GLU A 125 -26.55 20.62 42.15
N SER A 126 -26.22 19.37 42.51
CA SER A 126 -25.02 18.86 43.19
C SER A 126 -24.86 17.33 43.09
N SER A 127 -23.77 16.78 43.63
CA SER A 127 -23.45 15.34 43.67
C SER A 127 -24.12 14.57 44.82
N VAL A 128 -24.58 13.33 44.58
CA VAL A 128 -24.73 12.26 45.61
C VAL A 128 -24.39 10.88 45.00
N LEU A 129 -23.83 9.98 45.82
CA LEU A 129 -23.46 8.60 45.51
C LEU A 129 -24.43 7.56 46.10
N THR A 130 -24.69 6.46 45.38
CA THR A 130 -25.15 5.13 45.86
C THR A 130 -24.91 4.12 44.71
N GLN A 131 -24.37 2.89 44.82
CA GLN A 131 -24.46 1.77 45.79
C GLN A 131 -25.88 1.16 45.91
N SER A 132 -26.10 -0.17 45.84
CA SER A 132 -25.18 -1.33 45.75
C SER A 132 -25.93 -2.65 45.44
N LEU A 133 -25.21 -3.71 44.99
CA LEU A 133 -25.49 -5.16 45.25
C LEU A 133 -26.82 -5.76 44.68
N ASP A 134 -27.09 -7.08 44.50
CA ASP A 134 -26.41 -8.42 44.38
C ASP A 134 -27.48 -9.35 43.66
N ARG A 135 -27.37 -10.61 43.18
CA ARG A 135 -26.45 -11.78 43.25
C ARG A 135 -26.45 -12.62 41.95
N PRO A 136 -25.47 -13.54 41.77
CA PRO A 136 -25.48 -14.58 40.71
C PRO A 136 -26.27 -15.85 41.08
N ILE A 137 -26.50 -16.72 40.08
CA ILE A 137 -26.99 -18.11 40.25
C ILE A 137 -25.86 -19.10 39.91
N VAL A 138 -25.89 -20.29 40.52
CA VAL A 138 -24.74 -21.21 40.66
C VAL A 138 -24.94 -22.54 39.90
N ALA A 139 -23.81 -23.20 39.60
CA ALA A 139 -23.63 -24.42 38.83
C ALA A 139 -24.37 -25.70 39.30
N SER A 140 -24.44 -26.70 38.41
CA SER A 140 -24.26 -28.17 38.65
C SER A 140 -24.29 -28.88 37.28
N SER A 141 -23.27 -29.59 36.77
CA SER A 141 -22.49 -30.75 37.26
C SER A 141 -23.23 -32.10 37.17
N SER A 142 -22.67 -33.05 36.42
CA SER A 142 -22.90 -34.51 36.53
C SER A 142 -21.79 -35.30 35.83
N SER A 143 -21.47 -36.49 36.35
CA SER A 143 -20.28 -37.27 35.99
C SER A 143 -20.60 -38.77 35.85
N SER A 144 -19.86 -39.50 35.00
CA SER A 144 -19.45 -40.93 35.09
C SER A 144 -18.79 -41.31 33.75
N GLN A 145 -17.61 -41.92 33.61
CA GLN A 145 -16.87 -42.96 34.36
C GLN A 145 -17.29 -44.41 34.03
N PHE A 146 -16.42 -45.13 33.32
CA PHE A 146 -16.26 -46.58 33.44
C PHE A 146 -14.81 -47.01 33.13
N LEU A 147 -14.45 -48.24 33.51
CA LEU A 147 -13.13 -48.88 33.37
C LEU A 147 -13.08 -49.72 32.05
N GLU A 148 -12.06 -50.49 31.65
CA GLU A 148 -10.91 -51.08 32.35
C GLU A 148 -9.79 -51.47 31.35
N GLN A 149 -8.62 -51.92 31.82
CA GLN A 149 -7.57 -52.56 30.99
C GLN A 149 -7.68 -54.10 31.08
N PRO A 150 -6.92 -54.85 30.26
CA PRO A 150 -5.86 -55.64 30.89
C PRO A 150 -4.51 -55.67 30.12
N VAL A 151 -3.51 -56.24 30.78
CA VAL A 151 -2.08 -56.26 30.39
C VAL A 151 -1.72 -57.52 29.58
N ALA A 152 -0.81 -57.37 28.60
CA ALA A 152 0.06 -58.45 28.13
C ALA A 152 1.40 -57.90 27.61
N VAL A 153 2.53 -58.50 28.03
CA VAL A 153 3.88 -58.19 27.55
C VAL A 153 4.62 -59.49 27.27
N SER A 154 5.13 -59.68 26.04
CA SER A 154 6.32 -60.50 25.70
C SER A 154 6.63 -60.42 24.20
N SER A 155 7.86 -60.79 23.82
CA SER A 155 8.40 -60.66 22.46
C SER A 155 8.99 -61.98 21.94
N SER A 156 8.87 -62.25 20.62
CA SER A 156 9.87 -63.04 19.85
C SER A 156 9.59 -63.09 18.33
N SER A 157 10.64 -62.78 17.57
CA SER A 157 11.07 -63.30 16.25
C SER A 157 10.09 -63.96 15.24
N THR A 158 10.02 -63.32 14.06
CA THR A 158 10.36 -63.91 12.74
C THR A 158 9.55 -65.09 12.18
N GLN A 159 8.73 -64.81 11.15
CA GLN A 159 8.92 -65.36 9.79
C GLN A 159 8.08 -64.56 8.77
N ALA A 160 8.33 -64.74 7.47
CA ALA A 160 7.66 -64.01 6.40
C ALA A 160 7.17 -64.96 5.30
N GLN A 161 5.98 -64.72 4.77
CA GLN A 161 5.75 -64.65 3.31
C GLN A 161 4.39 -64.03 2.97
N THR A 162 4.34 -63.43 1.79
CA THR A 162 3.25 -62.64 1.22
C THR A 162 1.99 -63.44 0.92
N THR A 163 0.83 -62.91 1.30
CA THR A 163 -0.46 -63.19 0.64
C THR A 163 -0.83 -62.08 -0.33
N GLU A 164 -1.45 -62.44 -1.44
CA GLU A 164 -1.91 -61.50 -2.47
C GLU A 164 -3.24 -60.85 -2.06
N ASN A 165 -3.47 -59.58 -2.46
CA ASN A 165 -4.60 -59.20 -3.32
C ASN A 165 -4.69 -57.69 -3.63
N LEU A 166 -5.09 -57.40 -4.87
CA LEU A 166 -5.92 -56.27 -5.32
C LEU A 166 -5.68 -54.87 -4.70
N VAL A 167 -4.94 -54.02 -5.44
CA VAL A 167 -5.09 -52.56 -5.36
C VAL A 167 -5.73 -52.06 -6.65
N THR A 168 -6.87 -51.37 -6.53
CA THR A 168 -7.59 -50.78 -7.67
C THR A 168 -6.75 -49.70 -8.34
N ASN A 169 -6.51 -49.83 -9.65
CA ASN A 169 -5.78 -48.81 -10.44
C ASN A 169 -6.60 -47.52 -10.54
N ASN A 170 -6.40 -46.65 -9.57
CA ASN A 170 -6.97 -45.31 -9.52
C ASN A 170 -6.17 -44.43 -10.50
N PHE A 171 -6.66 -44.31 -11.74
CA PHE A 171 -6.05 -43.47 -12.78
C PHE A 171 -6.22 -41.98 -12.46
N GLN A 172 -5.51 -41.51 -11.43
CA GLN A 172 -5.24 -40.08 -11.25
C GLN A 172 -4.53 -39.59 -12.50
N SER A 173 -5.08 -38.54 -13.12
CA SER A 173 -4.46 -37.88 -14.26
C SER A 173 -3.03 -37.49 -13.88
N VAL A 174 -2.05 -38.06 -14.58
CA VAL A 174 -0.64 -37.63 -14.46
C VAL A 174 -0.54 -36.27 -15.14
N HIS A 175 -0.97 -35.23 -14.43
CA HIS A 175 -0.61 -33.86 -14.74
C HIS A 175 0.92 -33.81 -14.77
N ALA A 176 1.49 -33.58 -15.95
CA ALA A 176 2.92 -33.38 -16.11
C ALA A 176 3.35 -32.32 -15.10
N ARG A 177 4.36 -32.63 -14.28
CA ARG A 177 4.82 -31.74 -13.21
C ARG A 177 5.39 -30.46 -13.83
N LEU A 178 4.53 -29.45 -13.95
CA LEU A 178 4.90 -28.09 -14.29
C LEU A 178 6.05 -27.66 -13.36
N PRO A 179 7.06 -26.94 -13.89
CA PRO A 179 8.16 -26.46 -13.06
C PRO A 179 7.61 -25.63 -11.91
N TYR A 180 8.22 -25.75 -10.72
CA TYR A 180 7.77 -25.05 -9.52
C TYR A 180 7.74 -23.54 -9.77
N ILE A 181 6.54 -22.98 -9.91
CA ILE A 181 6.33 -21.55 -10.14
C ILE A 181 6.65 -20.85 -8.83
N LYS A 182 7.82 -20.20 -8.77
CA LYS A 182 8.13 -19.24 -7.71
C LYS A 182 7.11 -18.11 -7.79
N ILE A 183 6.57 -17.70 -6.64
CA ILE A 183 5.70 -16.53 -6.55
C ILE A 183 6.52 -15.32 -7.04
N PRO A 184 5.96 -14.47 -7.93
CA PRO A 184 6.66 -13.27 -8.40
C PRO A 184 6.95 -12.33 -7.23
N HIS A 185 8.08 -11.62 -7.28
CA HIS A 185 8.31 -10.50 -6.38
C HIS A 185 7.68 -9.21 -6.94
N PHE A 186 7.23 -8.32 -6.06
CA PHE A 186 6.67 -7.02 -6.42
C PHE A 186 7.32 -5.89 -5.60
N ASP A 187 8.02 -5.03 -6.31
CA ASP A 187 8.79 -3.87 -5.82
C ASP A 187 7.93 -2.61 -5.56
N GLY A 188 6.66 -2.65 -5.96
CA GLY A 188 5.78 -1.49 -5.94
C GLY A 188 5.77 -0.69 -7.24
N ASP A 189 6.39 -1.16 -8.33
CA ASP A 189 6.30 -0.53 -9.64
C ASP A 189 4.86 -0.62 -10.20
N PRO A 190 4.14 0.51 -10.36
CA PRO A 190 2.74 0.50 -10.83
C PRO A 190 2.55 -0.16 -12.20
N THR A 191 3.58 -0.14 -13.06
CA THR A 191 3.51 -0.77 -14.40
C THR A 191 3.49 -2.30 -14.31
N LYS A 192 4.02 -2.88 -13.23
CA LYS A 192 4.03 -4.31 -12.95
C LYS A 192 2.80 -4.77 -12.16
N TRP A 193 2.08 -3.87 -11.48
CA TRP A 193 1.02 -4.21 -10.53
C TRP A 193 -0.05 -5.14 -11.11
N LEU A 194 -0.63 -4.81 -12.27
CA LEU A 194 -1.68 -5.61 -12.91
C LEU A 194 -1.24 -7.07 -13.12
N SER A 195 -0.04 -7.24 -13.68
CA SER A 195 0.57 -8.55 -13.92
C SER A 195 0.86 -9.32 -12.64
N PHE A 196 1.33 -8.64 -11.59
CA PHE A 196 1.54 -9.24 -10.27
C PHE A 196 0.21 -9.67 -9.63
N ARG A 197 -0.77 -8.77 -9.59
CA ARG A 197 -2.07 -8.94 -8.94
C ARG A 197 -2.82 -10.14 -9.48
N ASP A 198 -2.92 -10.25 -10.81
CA ASP A 198 -3.66 -11.31 -11.49
C ASP A 198 -2.92 -12.67 -11.34
N LEU A 199 -1.59 -12.67 -11.38
CA LEU A 199 -0.76 -13.86 -11.18
C LEU A 199 -0.76 -14.35 -9.71
N PHE A 200 -0.65 -13.45 -8.74
CA PHE A 200 -0.73 -13.75 -7.30
C PHE A 200 -2.11 -14.30 -6.92
N SER A 201 -3.18 -13.75 -7.50
CA SER A 201 -4.54 -14.26 -7.31
C SER A 201 -4.65 -15.72 -7.74
N SER A 202 -4.22 -16.02 -8.97
CA SER A 202 -4.23 -17.37 -9.53
C SER A 202 -3.31 -18.36 -8.79
N LEU A 203 -2.14 -17.91 -8.32
CA LEU A 203 -1.16 -18.77 -7.63
C LEU A 203 -1.44 -18.99 -6.14
N VAL A 204 -2.04 -18.03 -5.44
CA VAL A 204 -2.12 -18.00 -3.97
C VAL A 204 -3.57 -17.84 -3.46
N LEU A 205 -4.31 -16.82 -3.92
CA LEU A 205 -5.63 -16.51 -3.36
C LEU A 205 -6.68 -17.57 -3.72
N ASP A 206 -6.71 -18.03 -4.97
CA ASP A 206 -7.63 -19.04 -5.48
C ASP A 206 -7.39 -20.45 -4.90
N LYS A 207 -6.27 -20.65 -4.18
CA LYS A 207 -5.90 -21.96 -3.64
C LYS A 207 -6.68 -22.28 -2.37
N LYS A 208 -7.79 -23.00 -2.54
CA LYS A 208 -8.66 -23.51 -1.44
C LYS A 208 -7.95 -24.41 -0.40
N HIS A 209 -6.71 -24.84 -0.67
CA HIS A 209 -5.90 -25.64 0.27
C HIS A 209 -4.91 -24.81 1.09
N LEU A 210 -4.77 -23.50 0.82
CA LEU A 210 -4.00 -22.59 1.65
C LEU A 210 -4.94 -21.87 2.63
N THR A 211 -4.55 -21.80 3.90
CA THR A 211 -5.19 -20.94 4.89
C THR A 211 -4.87 -19.47 4.61
N ASP A 212 -5.71 -18.57 5.10
CA ASP A 212 -5.52 -17.13 4.85
C ASP A 212 -4.27 -16.56 5.54
N VAL A 213 -3.79 -17.22 6.61
CA VAL A 213 -2.51 -16.92 7.26
C VAL A 213 -1.33 -17.31 6.37
N GLU A 214 -1.38 -18.47 5.70
CA GLU A 214 -0.35 -18.88 4.73
C GLU A 214 -0.34 -17.96 3.51
N LYS A 215 -1.52 -17.60 2.98
CA LYS A 215 -1.65 -16.61 1.88
C LYS A 215 -1.07 -15.25 2.27
N LEU A 216 -1.29 -14.79 3.50
CA LEU A 216 -0.72 -13.53 4.01
C LEU A 216 0.80 -13.63 4.20
N GLN A 217 1.32 -14.77 4.64
CA GLN A 217 2.77 -15.01 4.70
C GLN A 217 3.39 -15.02 3.29
N TYR A 218 2.72 -15.61 2.30
CA TYR A 218 3.14 -15.54 0.90
C TYR A 218 3.05 -14.12 0.33
N LEU A 219 2.04 -13.33 0.72
CA LEU A 219 1.94 -11.92 0.36
C LEU A 219 3.15 -11.15 0.92
N LYS A 220 3.36 -11.15 2.25
CA LYS A 220 4.46 -10.43 2.90
C LYS A 220 5.86 -10.87 2.45
N THR A 221 6.03 -12.06 1.87
CA THR A 221 7.32 -12.54 1.31
C THR A 221 7.45 -12.33 -0.20
N SER A 222 6.36 -12.01 -0.90
CA SER A 222 6.38 -11.61 -2.32
C SER A 222 6.68 -10.12 -2.49
N LEU A 223 6.22 -9.26 -1.59
CA LEU A 223 6.43 -7.83 -1.68
C LEU A 223 7.85 -7.42 -1.26
N THR A 224 8.40 -6.41 -1.92
CA THR A 224 9.64 -5.72 -1.53
C THR A 224 9.42 -4.20 -1.53
N ASP A 225 10.39 -3.46 -1.01
CA ASP A 225 10.49 -2.00 -1.13
C ASP A 225 9.18 -1.25 -0.78
N THR A 226 8.62 -0.46 -1.69
CA THR A 226 7.40 0.33 -1.43
C THR A 226 6.21 -0.57 -1.06
N ALA A 227 6.02 -1.66 -1.81
CA ALA A 227 4.88 -2.55 -1.60
C ALA A 227 4.97 -3.30 -0.27
N ALA A 228 6.19 -3.64 0.18
CA ALA A 228 6.40 -4.23 1.50
C ALA A 228 6.06 -3.24 2.63
N HIS A 229 6.51 -1.99 2.51
CA HIS A 229 6.28 -0.96 3.53
C HIS A 229 4.79 -0.70 3.79
N LEU A 230 3.96 -0.73 2.73
CA LEU A 230 2.50 -0.54 2.82
C LEU A 230 1.80 -1.52 3.79
N ILE A 231 2.36 -2.73 3.99
CA ILE A 231 1.77 -3.80 4.82
C ILE A 231 2.74 -4.31 5.92
N GLU A 232 3.84 -3.59 6.16
CA GLU A 232 4.95 -4.04 7.00
C GLU A 232 4.52 -4.33 8.44
N ASN A 233 3.77 -3.42 9.04
CA ASN A 233 3.34 -3.46 10.44
C ASN A 233 2.21 -4.47 10.74
N THR A 234 1.78 -5.26 9.76
CA THR A 234 0.63 -6.16 9.91
C THR A 234 1.00 -7.53 10.50
N THR A 235 0.23 -7.96 11.51
CA THR A 235 0.32 -9.28 12.15
C THR A 235 -0.26 -10.39 11.25
N LEU A 236 0.24 -11.62 11.42
CA LEU A 236 -0.19 -12.77 10.62
C LEU A 236 -1.52 -13.35 11.14
N THR A 237 -2.65 -12.79 10.71
CA THR A 237 -4.02 -13.28 11.00
C THR A 237 -4.82 -13.42 9.70
N SER A 238 -5.88 -14.24 9.72
CA SER A 238 -6.78 -14.44 8.58
C SER A 238 -7.55 -13.16 8.21
N GLU A 239 -8.04 -12.43 9.20
CA GLU A 239 -8.73 -11.13 9.03
C GLU A 239 -7.85 -10.11 8.30
N ASN A 240 -6.54 -10.12 8.59
CA ASN A 240 -5.60 -9.19 8.00
C ASN A 240 -5.34 -9.46 6.52
N LEU A 241 -5.43 -10.71 6.01
CA LEU A 241 -5.22 -10.99 4.57
C LEU A 241 -6.10 -10.10 3.70
N THR A 242 -7.40 -10.11 3.97
CA THR A 242 -8.39 -9.35 3.23
C THR A 242 -8.16 -7.84 3.37
N ARG A 243 -7.72 -7.38 4.54
CA ARG A 243 -7.38 -5.96 4.76
C ARG A 243 -6.17 -5.53 3.95
N GLU A 244 -5.04 -6.24 4.06
CA GLU A 244 -3.80 -5.88 3.35
C GLU A 244 -3.94 -5.96 1.83
N TRP A 245 -4.66 -6.98 1.33
CA TRP A 245 -4.95 -7.10 -0.09
C TRP A 245 -5.83 -5.95 -0.59
N ASN A 246 -6.85 -5.55 0.18
CA ASN A 246 -7.67 -4.38 -0.14
C ASN A 246 -6.89 -3.06 -0.01
N SER A 247 -5.93 -2.94 0.92
CA SER A 247 -5.01 -1.80 0.97
C SER A 247 -4.20 -1.69 -0.31
N LEU A 248 -3.56 -2.79 -0.74
CA LEU A 248 -2.79 -2.85 -1.99
C LEU A 248 -3.65 -2.53 -3.22
N LEU A 249 -4.85 -3.10 -3.34
CA LEU A 249 -5.82 -2.75 -4.38
C LEU A 249 -6.16 -1.25 -4.36
N SER A 250 -6.54 -0.71 -3.19
CA SER A 250 -6.92 0.71 -3.06
C SER A 250 -5.76 1.67 -3.35
N PHE A 251 -4.52 1.21 -3.16
CA PHE A 251 -3.32 1.97 -3.46
C PHE A 251 -2.95 1.89 -4.94
N TYR A 252 -2.84 0.68 -5.51
CA TYR A 252 -2.28 0.44 -6.84
C TYR A 252 -3.30 0.28 -7.98
N ASP A 253 -4.61 0.15 -7.72
CA ASP A 253 -5.65 0.36 -8.75
C ASP A 253 -6.00 1.88 -8.89
N ASN A 254 -5.47 2.75 -8.02
CA ASN A 254 -5.69 4.19 -8.08
C ASN A 254 -4.68 4.89 -9.03
N PRO A 255 -5.13 5.55 -10.11
CA PRO A 255 -4.25 6.16 -11.11
C PRO A 255 -3.43 7.35 -10.57
N ILE A 256 -3.91 8.06 -9.53
CA ILE A 256 -3.21 9.20 -8.93
C ILE A 256 -1.98 8.70 -8.16
N ASN A 257 -2.19 7.70 -7.30
CA ASN A 257 -1.10 7.05 -6.56
C ASN A 257 -0.08 6.44 -7.53
N ASN A 258 -0.54 5.66 -8.51
CA ASN A 258 0.32 5.07 -9.56
C ASN A 258 1.14 6.11 -10.30
N THR A 259 0.60 7.31 -10.52
CA THR A 259 1.31 8.42 -11.16
C THR A 259 2.44 8.94 -10.26
N ILE A 260 2.16 9.16 -8.97
CA ILE A 260 3.14 9.65 -7.98
C ILE A 260 4.26 8.62 -7.75
N GLU A 261 3.91 7.33 -7.61
CA GLU A 261 4.85 6.22 -7.55
C GLU A 261 5.77 6.17 -8.80
N SER A 262 5.16 6.26 -9.99
CA SER A 262 5.91 6.30 -11.25
C SER A 262 6.79 7.55 -11.40
N CYS A 263 6.46 8.64 -10.71
CA CYS A 263 7.32 9.83 -10.62
C CYS A 263 8.48 9.61 -9.67
N ARG A 264 8.21 9.19 -8.42
CA ARG A 264 9.23 8.91 -7.40
C ARG A 264 10.29 7.94 -7.92
N ASN A 265 9.86 6.81 -8.49
CA ASN A 265 10.74 5.76 -9.00
C ASN A 265 11.65 6.24 -10.15
N ARG A 266 11.22 7.17 -11.00
CA ARG A 266 12.08 7.79 -12.03
C ARG A 266 13.07 8.78 -11.42
N THR A 267 12.63 9.65 -10.50
CA THR A 267 13.52 10.66 -9.90
C THR A 267 14.64 10.08 -9.03
N GLY A 268 14.50 8.86 -8.51
CA GLY A 268 15.51 8.18 -7.71
C GLY A 268 16.66 7.50 -8.49
N HIS A 269 16.68 7.59 -9.83
CA HIS A 269 17.65 6.90 -10.71
C HIS A 269 18.64 7.83 -11.44
N SER A 270 18.70 9.12 -11.10
CA SER A 270 19.50 10.16 -11.79
C SER A 270 20.54 10.85 -10.89
#